data_AF-A0A2T2NHS8-F1
#
_entry.id   AF-A0A2T2NHS8-F1
#
_cell.length_a   1.000
_cell.length_b   1.000
_cell.length_c   1.000
_cell.angle_alpha   90.00
_cell.angle_beta   90.00
_cell.angle_gamma   90.00
#
_symmetry.space_group_name_H-M   'P 1'
#
loop_
_entity.id
_entity.type
_entity.pdbx_description
1 polymer ?
#
loop_
_entity_poly.entity_id
_entity_poly.type
_entity_poly.pdbx_seq_one_letter_code
_entity_poly.pdbx_strand_id
1 'polypeptide(L)'
;MAQGLVKNKPSGSSKKPTAHGPKRGNRVIKPKKASLIQQNKIKKKSTSGLTAKTEKLLAEKAGHLEMLKGGKKDRKEKEAKK
;
A
#
# COMPACT_ATOMS: atom_id res chain seq x y z
N MET A 1 -22.54 -51.39 0.43
CA MET A 1 -22.53 -50.11 1.17
C MET A 1 -21.19 -49.94 1.85
N ALA A 2 -20.24 -49.24 1.22
CA ALA A 2 -18.92 -49.03 1.80
C ALA A 2 -18.94 -47.75 2.64
N GLN A 3 -18.89 -47.90 3.97
CA GLN A 3 -18.55 -46.83 4.90
C GLN A 3 -17.08 -46.46 4.69
N GLY A 4 -16.81 -45.20 4.34
CA GLY A 4 -15.48 -44.61 4.46
C GLY A 4 -15.54 -43.46 5.45
N LEU A 5 -14.89 -43.60 6.61
CA LEU A 5 -14.74 -42.51 7.57
C LEU A 5 -14.02 -41.33 6.93
N VAL A 6 -14.71 -40.21 6.76
CA VAL A 6 -14.12 -38.94 6.36
C VAL A 6 -13.25 -38.44 7.51
N LYS A 7 -11.92 -38.48 7.33
CA LYS A 7 -10.96 -37.91 8.29
C LYS A 7 -11.16 -36.41 8.36
N ASN A 8 -11.85 -35.94 9.40
CA ASN A 8 -11.92 -34.51 9.71
C ASN A 8 -10.54 -34.02 10.18
N LYS A 9 -9.98 -33.06 9.44
CA LYS A 9 -8.71 -32.40 9.76
C LYS A 9 -8.92 -31.53 11.01
N PRO A 10 -8.06 -31.58 12.04
CA PRO A 10 -8.25 -30.74 13.22
C PRO A 10 -8.17 -29.26 12.81
N SER A 11 -9.23 -28.51 13.07
CA SER A 11 -9.23 -27.05 12.94
C SER A 11 -8.18 -26.50 13.91
N GLY A 12 -7.19 -25.78 13.38
CA GLY A 12 -6.06 -25.27 14.16
C GLY A 12 -6.52 -24.52 15.42
N SER A 13 -5.83 -24.78 16.53
CA SER A 13 -6.14 -24.20 17.84
C SER A 13 -6.22 -22.67 17.76
N SER A 14 -7.39 -22.09 18.03
CA SER A 14 -7.54 -20.66 18.28
C SER A 14 -6.81 -20.32 19.59
N LYS A 15 -5.71 -19.59 19.50
CA LYS A 15 -4.99 -19.12 20.69
C LYS A 15 -5.87 -18.10 21.42
N LYS A 16 -6.28 -18.42 22.65
CA LYS A 16 -7.05 -17.54 23.53
C LYS A 16 -6.36 -16.16 23.66
N PRO A 17 -7.08 -15.03 23.52
CA PRO A 17 -6.50 -13.73 23.82
C PRO A 17 -6.23 -13.63 25.33
N THR A 18 -5.07 -13.10 25.69
CA THR A 18 -4.69 -12.86 27.09
C THR A 18 -5.50 -11.66 27.60
N ALA A 19 -6.58 -11.92 28.34
CA ALA A 19 -7.53 -10.90 28.80
C ALA A 19 -6.91 -9.87 29.77
N HIS A 20 -5.83 -10.22 30.48
CA HIS A 20 -5.23 -9.38 31.53
C HIS A 20 -3.74 -9.07 31.29
N GLY A 21 -3.21 -9.35 30.10
CA GLY A 21 -1.81 -9.07 29.76
C GLY A 21 -1.64 -7.74 29.01
N PRO A 22 -0.45 -7.10 29.05
CA PRO A 22 -0.20 -5.87 28.30
C PRO A 22 -0.51 -6.09 26.82
N LYS A 23 -1.29 -5.18 26.23
CA LYS A 23 -1.65 -5.22 24.80
C LYS A 23 -0.37 -5.20 23.98
N ARG A 24 -0.12 -6.28 23.24
CA ARG A 24 1.03 -6.36 22.34
C ARG A 24 0.87 -5.26 21.29
N GLY A 25 1.84 -4.35 21.18
CA GLY A 25 1.85 -3.29 20.17
C GLY A 25 1.87 -3.84 18.74
N ASN A 26 1.82 -2.96 17.74
CA ASN A 26 1.78 -3.36 16.33
C ASN A 26 3.03 -4.17 15.96
N ARG A 27 2.86 -5.49 15.77
CA ARG A 27 3.92 -6.41 15.33
C ARG A 27 3.80 -6.65 13.84
N VAL A 28 4.88 -6.41 13.10
CA VAL A 28 4.98 -6.85 11.70
C VAL A 28 5.34 -8.33 11.70
N ILE A 29 4.35 -9.19 11.50
CA ILE A 29 4.55 -10.64 11.41
C ILE A 29 4.94 -10.99 9.98
N LYS A 30 6.18 -11.46 9.79
CA LYS A 30 6.65 -11.90 8.47
C LYS A 30 5.90 -13.18 8.03
N PRO A 31 5.52 -13.28 6.74
CA PRO A 31 4.91 -14.50 6.22
C PRO A 31 5.92 -15.65 6.27
N LYS A 32 5.45 -16.83 6.70
CA LYS A 32 6.28 -18.05 6.78
C LYS A 32 6.12 -18.98 5.57
N LYS A 33 5.00 -18.88 4.85
CA LYS A 33 4.72 -19.71 3.68
C LYS A 33 5.45 -19.16 2.44
N ALA A 34 6.04 -20.04 1.64
CA ALA A 34 6.84 -19.67 0.47
C ALA A 34 6.07 -18.76 -0.53
N SER A 35 4.82 -19.08 -0.83
CA SER A 35 3.96 -18.28 -1.72
C SER A 35 3.75 -16.85 -1.21
N LEU A 36 3.52 -16.68 0.09
CA LEU A 36 3.31 -15.38 0.72
C LEU A 36 4.61 -14.57 0.80
N ILE A 37 5.77 -15.23 0.91
CA ILE A 37 7.08 -14.57 0.85
C ILE A 37 7.31 -13.98 -0.55
N GLN A 38 7.01 -14.75 -1.60
CA GLN A 38 7.13 -14.28 -2.99
C GLN A 38 6.20 -13.10 -3.26
N GLN A 39 4.93 -13.19 -2.86
CA GLN A 39 3.98 -12.09 -2.98
C GLN A 39 4.43 -10.83 -2.24
N ASN A 40 4.96 -10.97 -1.02
CA ASN A 40 5.44 -9.82 -0.25
C ASN A 40 6.65 -9.14 -0.90
N LYS A 41 7.55 -9.93 -1.52
CA LYS A 41 8.67 -9.39 -2.32
C LYS A 41 8.18 -8.60 -3.53
N ILE A 42 7.18 -9.12 -4.25
CA ILE A 42 6.58 -8.44 -5.40
C ILE A 42 5.94 -7.13 -4.95
N LYS A 43 5.09 -7.17 -3.91
CA LYS A 43 4.44 -5.97 -3.35
C LYS A 43 5.46 -4.90 -2.98
N LYS A 44 6.53 -5.26 -2.26
CA LYS A 44 7.58 -4.31 -1.87
C LYS A 44 8.26 -3.64 -3.07
N LYS A 45 8.57 -4.40 -4.13
CA LYS A 45 9.16 -3.87 -5.37
C LYS A 45 8.20 -2.95 -6.13
N SER A 46 6.92 -3.32 -6.21
CA SER A 46 5.90 -2.50 -6.88
C SER A 46 5.64 -1.20 -6.13
N THR A 47 5.62 -1.23 -4.80
CA THR A 47 5.39 -0.03 -3.98
C THR A 47 6.56 0.94 -3.95
N SER A 48 7.82 0.45 -4.03
CA SER A 48 9.00 1.32 -3.93
C SER A 48 9.16 2.32 -5.07
N GLY A 49 8.54 2.07 -6.23
CA GLY A 49 8.55 3.02 -7.36
C GLY A 49 7.24 3.80 -7.52
N LEU A 50 6.25 3.56 -6.66
CA LEU A 50 4.92 4.14 -6.81
C LEU A 50 4.92 5.62 -6.37
N THR A 51 5.66 5.97 -5.33
CA THR A 51 5.82 7.36 -4.86
C THR A 51 6.47 8.26 -5.90
N ALA A 52 7.60 7.84 -6.49
CA ALA A 52 8.27 8.59 -7.55
C ALA A 52 7.38 8.78 -8.79
N LYS A 53 6.57 7.77 -9.15
CA LYS A 53 5.59 7.91 -10.24
C LYS A 53 4.45 8.85 -9.87
N THR A 54 3.96 8.82 -8.64
CA THR A 54 2.92 9.76 -8.17
C THR A 54 3.44 11.18 -8.08
N GLU A 55 4.69 11.39 -7.66
CA GLU A 55 5.35 12.70 -7.64
C GLU A 55 5.53 13.23 -9.06
N LYS A 56 5.96 12.39 -10.01
CA LYS A 56 6.04 12.76 -11.43
C LYS A 56 4.68 13.15 -12.00
N LEU A 57 3.62 12.37 -11.74
CA LEU A 57 2.26 12.68 -12.19
C LEU A 57 1.72 13.97 -11.56
N LEU A 58 2.01 14.24 -10.29
CA LEU A 58 1.63 15.49 -9.63
C LEU A 58 2.40 16.69 -10.21
N ALA A 59 3.69 16.53 -10.49
CA ALA A 59 4.51 17.57 -11.12
C ALA A 59 4.08 17.84 -12.56
N GLU A 60 3.79 16.81 -13.35
CA GLU A 60 3.22 16.94 -14.69
C GLU A 60 1.86 17.62 -14.64
N LYS A 61 0.97 17.21 -13.72
CA LYS A 61 -0.34 17.85 -13.55
C LYS A 61 -0.23 19.29 -13.09
N ALA A 62 0.69 19.60 -12.17
CA ALA A 62 0.93 20.96 -11.67
C ALA A 62 1.59 21.86 -12.72
N GLY A 63 2.61 21.37 -13.43
CA GLY A 63 3.24 22.09 -14.54
C GLY A 63 2.31 22.25 -15.73
N HIS A 64 1.48 21.25 -16.02
CA HIS A 64 0.40 21.38 -17.00
C HIS A 64 -0.66 22.39 -16.53
N LEU A 65 -0.96 22.45 -15.23
CA LEU A 65 -1.83 23.47 -14.64
C LEU A 65 -1.20 24.88 -14.69
N GLU A 66 0.11 25.02 -14.54
CA GLU A 66 0.80 26.29 -14.74
C GLU A 66 0.70 26.75 -16.20
N MET A 67 0.76 25.83 -17.17
CA MET A 67 0.54 26.13 -18.58
C MET A 67 -0.92 26.52 -18.90
N LEU A 68 -1.91 25.92 -18.22
CA LEU A 68 -3.34 26.24 -18.43
C LEU A 68 -3.80 27.49 -17.68
N LYS A 69 -3.29 27.71 -16.47
CA LYS A 69 -3.68 28.79 -15.57
C LYS A 69 -2.49 29.72 -15.40
N GLY A 70 -2.12 30.40 -16.51
CA GLY A 70 -0.97 31.31 -16.65
C GLY A 70 -0.28 31.63 -15.33
N GLY A 71 0.93 31.09 -15.18
CA GLY A 71 1.65 31.00 -13.93
C GLY A 71 1.87 32.36 -13.25
N LYS A 72 2.44 32.36 -12.04
CA LYS A 72 2.72 33.62 -11.32
C LYS A 72 3.57 34.60 -12.14
N LYS A 73 4.43 34.11 -13.04
CA LYS A 73 5.18 34.93 -14.00
C LYS A 73 4.27 35.57 -15.05
N ASP A 74 3.41 34.80 -15.70
CA ASP A 74 2.46 35.33 -16.70
C ASP A 74 1.47 36.34 -16.11
N ARG A 75 1.09 36.15 -14.83
CA ARG A 75 0.26 37.14 -14.11
C ARG A 75 1.01 38.44 -13.87
N LYS A 76 2.26 38.37 -13.41
CA LYS A 76 3.11 39.55 -13.20
C LYS A 76 3.41 40.27 -14.52
N GLU A 77 3.63 39.54 -15.60
CA GLU A 77 3.85 40.14 -16.93
C GLU A 77 2.58 40.77 -17.51
N LYS A 78 1.39 40.22 -17.22
CA LYS A 78 0.11 40.86 -17.55
C LYS A 78 -0.18 42.09 -16.68
N GLU A 79 0.19 42.07 -15.41
CA GLU A 79 0.07 43.21 -14.50
C GLU A 79 1.04 44.34 -14.87
N ALA A 80 2.25 44.01 -15.34
CA ALA A 80 3.24 44.98 -15.78
C ALA A 80 2.96 45.58 -17.18
N LYS A 81 2.09 44.95 -17.98
CA LYS A 81 1.64 45.43 -19.30
C LYS A 81 0.33 46.22 -19.25
N LYS A 82 -0.26 46.42 -18.08
CA LYS A 82 -1.47 47.21 -17.86
C LYS A 82 -1.13 48.53 -17.20
#